data_AF-A0AAV3P7H3-F1
#
_entry.id   AF-A0AAV3P7H3-F1
#
_cell.length_a   1.000
_cell.length_b   1.000
_cell.length_c   1.000
_cell.angle_alpha   90.00
_cell.angle_beta   90.00
_cell.angle_gamma   90.00
#
_symmetry.space_group_name_H-M   'P 1'
#
loop_
_entity.id
_entity.type
_entity.pdbx_description
1 polymer ?
#
loop_
_entity_poly.entity_id
_entity_poly.type
_entity_poly.pdbx_seq_one_letter_code
_entity_poly.pdbx_strand_id
1 'polypeptide(L)'
;MSEGPTTLPPPPPAAQPPHLEMKTPWIDQALQQAHLYLKTIEQASENAISLTKHRLDRILSTSKSHFNQTLDMLDDVKSEYRVYEDVAVGKAKESILVAASHPLLTGGAVLGLGFLGLKRPRLFLYFKGMRLFMSEEAMLAKADARVMELRKTIDHLKAESEKLVKTTSEAEQELKRGRTKLKQTGKQIQSVIGSAYKIERQTGGLKDILKELPRREASRFRTQVTNFASETKRERKALSKEVSKISNYGISV
;
A
#
# COMPACT_ATOMS: atom_id res chain seq x y z
N MET A 1 52.02 -63.36 -24.17
CA MET A 1 51.21 -62.41 -23.38
C MET A 1 49.98 -62.04 -24.20
N SER A 2 48.82 -62.14 -23.54
CA SER A 2 47.45 -61.73 -23.91
C SER A 2 46.78 -62.46 -25.09
N GLU A 3 45.83 -63.39 -24.87
CA GLU A 3 44.48 -63.30 -24.23
C GLU A 3 43.46 -62.49 -25.06
N GLY A 4 42.32 -63.14 -25.31
CA GLY A 4 41.26 -62.78 -26.23
C GLY A 4 40.24 -61.74 -25.74
N PRO A 5 39.04 -61.69 -26.36
CA PRO A 5 38.30 -60.46 -26.61
C PRO A 5 37.24 -60.14 -25.56
N THR A 6 37.09 -58.85 -25.22
CA THR A 6 35.99 -58.36 -24.38
C THR A 6 35.05 -57.48 -25.18
N THR A 7 33.89 -58.04 -25.49
CA THR A 7 32.68 -57.38 -25.96
C THR A 7 32.06 -56.49 -24.87
N LEU A 8 31.70 -55.25 -25.21
CA LEU A 8 30.76 -54.43 -24.43
C LEU A 8 29.53 -54.10 -25.30
N PRO A 9 28.30 -54.28 -24.78
CA PRO A 9 27.06 -54.17 -25.56
C PRO A 9 26.60 -52.71 -25.76
N PRO A 10 25.75 -52.45 -26.77
CA PRO A 10 25.16 -51.14 -27.02
C PRO A 10 24.15 -50.74 -25.93
N PRO A 11 23.96 -49.43 -25.66
CA PRO A 11 23.03 -48.95 -24.64
C PRO A 11 21.56 -49.29 -24.98
N PRO A 12 20.74 -49.69 -23.99
CA PRO A 12 19.32 -50.02 -24.17
C PRO A 12 18.45 -48.78 -24.45
N PRO A 13 17.25 -48.97 -25.04
CA PRO A 13 16.47 -47.93 -25.70
C PRO A 13 15.89 -46.90 -24.72
N ALA A 14 15.94 -45.63 -25.11
CA ALA A 14 15.24 -44.55 -24.43
C ALA A 14 13.74 -44.86 -24.41
N ALA A 15 13.23 -45.15 -23.22
CA ALA A 15 11.82 -45.36 -22.96
C ALA A 15 11.02 -44.12 -23.38
N GLN A 16 10.16 -44.30 -24.38
CA GLN A 16 9.07 -43.37 -24.65
C GLN A 16 8.13 -43.39 -23.44
N PRO A 17 7.82 -42.24 -22.81
CA PRO A 17 6.79 -42.23 -21.79
C PRO A 17 5.42 -42.43 -22.45
N PRO A 18 4.54 -43.24 -21.83
CA PRO A 18 3.26 -43.63 -22.41
C PRO A 18 2.30 -42.44 -22.51
N HIS A 19 1.64 -42.35 -23.67
CA HIS A 19 0.40 -41.59 -23.86
C HIS A 19 -0.62 -42.01 -22.79
N LEU A 20 -0.88 -41.13 -21.84
CA LEU A 20 -2.03 -41.24 -20.94
C LEU A 20 -2.99 -40.09 -21.26
N GLU A 21 -3.86 -40.34 -22.24
CA GLU A 21 -5.13 -39.64 -22.36
C GLU A 21 -6.01 -39.99 -21.14
N MET A 22 -5.80 -39.29 -20.03
CA MET A 22 -6.78 -39.18 -18.96
C MET A 22 -7.10 -37.70 -18.80
N LYS A 23 -8.07 -37.24 -19.59
CA LYS A 23 -8.64 -35.89 -19.51
C LYS A 23 -9.30 -35.74 -18.15
N THR A 24 -8.54 -35.21 -17.19
CA THR A 24 -8.96 -35.07 -15.81
C THR A 24 -9.72 -33.74 -15.67
N PRO A 25 -11.04 -33.77 -15.43
CA PRO A 25 -11.90 -32.57 -15.50
C PRO A 25 -11.55 -31.50 -14.47
N TRP A 26 -10.82 -31.85 -13.40
CA TRP A 26 -10.33 -30.89 -12.41
C TRP A 26 -9.14 -30.06 -12.91
N ILE A 27 -8.33 -30.60 -13.83
CA ILE A 27 -7.23 -29.85 -14.45
C ILE A 27 -7.83 -28.79 -15.37
N ASP A 28 -8.82 -29.16 -16.19
CA ASP A 28 -9.56 -28.23 -17.04
C ASP A 28 -10.26 -27.14 -16.19
N GLN A 29 -10.85 -27.51 -15.05
CA GLN A 29 -11.48 -26.57 -14.13
C GLN A 29 -10.45 -25.63 -13.45
N ALA A 30 -9.28 -26.14 -13.06
CA ALA A 30 -8.21 -25.35 -12.48
C ALA A 30 -7.59 -24.38 -13.52
N LEU A 31 -7.44 -24.84 -14.77
CA LEU A 31 -7.01 -24.02 -15.90
C LEU A 31 -8.02 -22.90 -16.18
N GLN A 32 -9.31 -23.22 -16.20
CA GLN A 32 -10.36 -22.24 -16.42
C GLN A 32 -10.42 -21.22 -15.28
N GLN A 33 -10.24 -21.65 -14.04
CA GLN A 33 -10.21 -20.78 -12.87
C GLN A 33 -8.95 -19.89 -12.86
N ALA A 34 -7.79 -20.41 -13.23
CA ALA A 34 -6.57 -19.63 -13.40
C ALA A 34 -6.72 -18.57 -14.52
N HIS A 35 -7.39 -18.93 -15.61
CA HIS A 35 -7.65 -17.99 -16.71
C HIS A 35 -8.60 -16.86 -16.30
N LEU A 36 -9.60 -17.16 -15.46
CA LEU A 36 -10.48 -16.14 -14.87
C LEU A 36 -9.70 -15.20 -13.94
N TYR A 37 -8.82 -15.72 -13.08
CA TYR A 37 -8.01 -14.88 -12.20
C TYR A 37 -7.04 -13.97 -12.98
N LEU A 38 -6.36 -14.51 -14.00
CA LEU A 38 -5.50 -13.70 -14.86
C LEU A 38 -6.27 -12.57 -15.54
N LYS A 39 -7.46 -12.87 -16.07
CA LYS A 39 -8.33 -11.86 -16.69
C LYS A 39 -8.81 -10.79 -15.70
N THR A 40 -9.12 -11.17 -14.47
CA THR A 40 -9.50 -10.20 -13.43
C THR A 40 -8.35 -9.30 -13.00
N ILE A 41 -7.12 -9.82 -12.98
CA ILE A 41 -5.92 -9.03 -12.65
C ILE A 41 -5.61 -8.05 -13.77
N GLU A 42 -5.69 -8.50 -15.02
CA GLU A 42 -5.50 -7.67 -16.21
C GLU A 42 -6.53 -6.53 -16.24
N GLN A 43 -7.81 -6.85 -16.08
CA GLN A 43 -8.89 -5.86 -16.01
C GLN A 43 -8.74 -4.89 -14.82
N ALA A 44 -8.31 -5.37 -13.65
CA ALA A 44 -8.05 -4.50 -12.50
C ALA A 44 -6.90 -3.53 -12.76
N SER A 45 -5.86 -3.97 -13.47
CA SER A 45 -4.73 -3.11 -13.84
C SER A 45 -5.11 -2.04 -14.87
N GLU A 46 -5.87 -2.40 -15.91
CA GLU A 46 -6.36 -1.47 -16.92
C GLU A 46 -7.34 -0.44 -16.31
N ASN A 47 -8.20 -0.91 -15.40
CA ASN A 47 -9.11 -0.03 -14.65
C ASN A 47 -8.35 0.91 -13.71
N ALA A 48 -7.30 0.45 -13.02
CA ALA A 48 -6.49 1.30 -12.16
C ALA A 48 -5.70 2.35 -12.97
N ILE A 49 -5.16 1.96 -14.13
CA ILE A 49 -4.45 2.87 -15.04
C ILE A 49 -5.40 3.93 -15.60
N SER A 50 -6.58 3.55 -16.07
CA SER A 50 -7.59 4.49 -16.59
C SER A 50 -8.13 5.42 -15.50
N LEU A 51 -8.43 4.93 -14.30
CA LEU A 51 -8.82 5.75 -13.14
C LEU A 51 -7.75 6.79 -12.78
N THR A 52 -6.47 6.39 -12.85
CA THR A 52 -5.36 7.29 -12.55
C THR A 52 -5.23 8.38 -13.60
N LYS A 53 -5.34 8.03 -14.90
CA LYS A 53 -5.36 9.00 -16.00
C LYS A 53 -6.51 9.99 -15.86
N HIS A 54 -7.74 9.51 -15.62
CA HIS A 54 -8.90 10.39 -15.43
C HIS A 54 -8.75 11.33 -14.23
N ARG A 55 -8.14 10.88 -13.12
CA ARG A 55 -7.87 11.75 -11.96
C ARG A 55 -6.84 12.82 -12.28
N LEU A 56 -5.78 12.48 -13.02
CA LEU A 56 -4.77 13.44 -13.46
C LEU A 56 -5.37 14.48 -14.41
N ASP A 57 -6.18 14.06 -15.39
CA ASP A 57 -6.86 14.99 -16.30
C ASP A 57 -7.81 15.93 -15.55
N ARG A 58 -8.50 15.42 -14.51
CA ARG A 58 -9.37 16.23 -13.65
C ARG A 58 -8.60 17.22 -12.80
N ILE A 59 -7.45 16.84 -12.23
CA ILE A 59 -6.57 17.75 -11.49
C ILE A 59 -6.03 18.82 -12.44
N LEU A 60 -5.52 18.43 -13.61
CA LEU A 60 -4.95 19.34 -14.59
C LEU A 60 -5.99 20.37 -15.08
N SER A 61 -7.21 19.92 -15.41
CA SER A 61 -8.29 20.81 -15.85
C SER A 61 -8.77 21.75 -14.74
N THR A 62 -8.88 21.26 -13.50
CA THR A 62 -9.24 22.08 -12.34
C THR A 62 -8.17 23.13 -12.05
N SER A 63 -6.89 22.74 -12.06
CA SER A 63 -5.76 23.67 -11.89
C SER A 63 -5.71 24.71 -13.01
N LYS A 64 -5.98 24.33 -14.27
CA LYS A 64 -6.04 25.27 -15.39
C LYS A 64 -7.16 26.30 -15.20
N SER A 65 -8.32 25.88 -14.71
CA SER A 65 -9.43 26.78 -14.42
C SER A 65 -9.09 27.80 -13.32
N HIS A 66 -8.49 27.36 -12.21
CA HIS A 66 -8.06 28.25 -11.12
C HIS A 66 -6.93 29.20 -11.55
N PHE A 67 -6.02 28.73 -12.40
CA PHE A 67 -4.95 29.56 -12.95
C PHE A 67 -5.51 30.66 -13.86
N ASN A 68 -6.45 30.31 -14.76
CA ASN A 68 -7.11 31.30 -15.60
C ASN A 68 -7.92 32.30 -14.78
N GLN A 69 -8.63 31.86 -13.73
CA GLN A 69 -9.33 32.76 -12.81
C GLN A 69 -8.38 33.74 -12.12
N THR A 70 -7.17 33.30 -11.76
CA THR A 70 -6.15 34.17 -11.16
C THR A 70 -5.59 35.16 -12.17
N LEU A 71 -5.43 34.75 -13.44
CA LEU A 71 -5.04 35.65 -14.53
C LEU A 71 -6.11 36.71 -14.81
N ASP A 72 -7.39 36.32 -14.82
CA ASP A 72 -8.50 37.26 -15.04
C ASP A 72 -8.58 38.29 -13.91
N MET A 73 -8.41 37.86 -12.65
CA MET A 73 -8.33 38.78 -11.50
C MET A 73 -7.12 39.72 -11.60
N LEU A 74 -6.00 39.26 -12.15
CA LEU A 74 -4.82 40.09 -12.34
C LEU A 74 -5.03 41.14 -13.44
N ASP A 75 -5.71 40.78 -14.53
CA ASP A 75 -6.07 41.73 -15.58
C ASP A 75 -7.11 42.74 -15.11
N ASP A 76 -8.06 42.35 -14.25
CA ASP A 76 -9.01 43.25 -13.61
C ASP A 76 -8.30 44.28 -12.72
N VAL A 77 -7.41 43.83 -11.83
CA VAL A 77 -6.58 44.71 -10.98
C VAL A 77 -5.66 45.62 -11.82
N LYS A 78 -5.12 45.11 -12.93
CA LYS A 78 -4.31 45.90 -13.86
C LYS A 78 -5.15 47.00 -14.52
N SER A 79 -6.39 46.69 -14.89
CA SER A 79 -7.32 47.67 -15.46
C SER A 79 -7.70 48.75 -14.44
N GLU A 80 -7.97 48.35 -13.19
CA GLU A 80 -8.27 49.27 -12.10
C GLU A 80 -7.06 50.16 -11.77
N TYR A 81 -5.85 49.59 -11.74
CA TYR A 81 -4.61 50.33 -11.56
C TYR A 81 -4.36 51.35 -12.68
N ARG A 82 -4.69 51.00 -13.93
CA ARG A 82 -4.52 51.87 -15.08
C ARG A 82 -5.43 53.11 -15.01
N VAL A 83 -6.63 53.00 -14.44
CA VAL A 83 -7.50 54.15 -14.18
C VAL A 83 -6.85 55.14 -13.20
N TYR A 84 -6.23 54.64 -12.13
CA TYR A 84 -5.50 55.49 -11.18
C TYR A 84 -4.23 56.08 -11.80
N GLU A 85 -3.52 55.31 -12.63
CA GLU A 85 -2.34 55.77 -13.36
C GLU A 85 -2.69 56.91 -14.31
N ASP A 86 -3.77 56.81 -15.08
CA ASP A 86 -4.20 57.85 -16.02
C ASP A 86 -4.59 59.16 -15.30
N VAL A 87 -5.23 59.07 -14.13
CA VAL A 87 -5.54 60.25 -13.30
C VAL A 87 -4.26 60.88 -12.71
N ALA A 88 -3.32 60.06 -12.23
CA ALA A 88 -2.07 60.55 -11.67
C ALA A 88 -1.16 61.18 -12.74
N VAL A 89 -1.06 60.54 -13.92
CA VAL A 89 -0.30 61.04 -15.07
C VAL A 89 -0.97 62.28 -15.67
N GLY A 90 -2.31 62.34 -15.71
CA GLY A 90 -3.04 63.54 -16.10
C GLY A 90 -2.72 64.74 -15.22
N LYS A 91 -2.80 64.56 -13.89
CA LYS A 91 -2.41 65.59 -12.92
C LYS A 91 -0.93 65.94 -12.95
N ALA A 92 -0.06 64.97 -13.25
CA ALA A 92 1.37 65.23 -13.44
C ALA A 92 1.65 66.05 -14.70
N LYS A 93 0.91 65.83 -15.80
CA LYS A 93 1.02 66.65 -17.02
C LYS A 93 0.55 68.09 -16.78
N GLU A 94 -0.56 68.26 -16.07
CA GLU A 94 -1.03 69.59 -15.65
C GLU A 94 0.00 70.28 -14.74
N SER A 95 0.61 69.55 -13.79
CA SER A 95 1.62 70.12 -12.90
C SER A 95 2.95 70.40 -13.59
N ILE A 96 3.34 69.62 -14.61
CA ILE A 96 4.51 69.92 -15.47
C ILE A 96 4.26 71.23 -16.26
N LEU A 97 3.04 71.44 -16.73
CA LEU A 97 2.66 72.66 -17.46
C LEU A 97 2.68 73.89 -16.53
N VAL A 98 2.36 73.70 -15.23
CA VAL A 98 2.52 74.71 -14.18
C VAL A 98 3.98 74.85 -13.72
N ALA A 99 4.79 73.79 -13.73
CA ALA A 99 6.20 73.80 -13.32
C ALA A 99 7.16 74.36 -14.37
N ALA A 100 6.72 74.48 -15.64
CA ALA A 100 7.44 75.18 -16.70
C ALA A 100 7.75 76.65 -16.33
N SER A 101 7.06 77.21 -15.33
CA SER A 101 7.33 78.54 -14.79
C SER A 101 8.48 78.59 -13.76
N HIS A 102 8.98 77.47 -13.23
CA HIS A 102 10.07 77.40 -12.22
C HIS A 102 11.05 76.20 -12.39
N PRO A 103 11.75 76.06 -13.52
CA PRO A 103 12.41 74.81 -13.97
C PRO A 103 13.51 74.22 -13.05
N LEU A 104 14.16 75.02 -12.20
CA LEU A 104 15.31 74.56 -11.39
C LEU A 104 14.91 73.90 -10.05
N LEU A 105 13.91 74.44 -9.36
CA LEU A 105 13.49 73.93 -8.04
C LEU A 105 12.58 72.69 -8.15
N THR A 106 11.73 72.63 -9.18
CA THR A 106 10.83 71.49 -9.39
C THR A 106 11.55 70.28 -9.99
N GLY A 107 12.59 70.47 -10.80
CA GLY A 107 13.36 69.36 -11.39
C GLY A 107 14.01 68.45 -10.35
N GLY A 108 14.61 69.02 -9.30
CA GLY A 108 15.23 68.27 -8.21
C GLY A 108 14.20 67.53 -7.34
N ALA A 109 13.08 68.18 -7.01
CA ALA A 109 12.02 67.59 -6.19
C ALA A 109 11.31 66.43 -6.92
N VAL A 110 11.05 66.58 -8.22
CA VAL A 110 10.40 65.54 -9.05
C VAL A 110 11.30 64.33 -9.23
N LEU A 111 12.61 64.51 -9.43
CA LEU A 111 13.55 63.39 -9.54
C LEU A 111 13.72 62.65 -8.20
N GLY A 112 13.76 63.36 -7.07
CA GLY A 112 13.83 62.76 -5.73
C GLY A 112 12.58 61.96 -5.37
N LEU A 113 11.39 62.53 -5.60
CA LEU A 113 10.12 61.81 -5.43
C LEU A 113 9.96 60.66 -6.43
N GLY A 114 10.45 60.83 -7.66
CA GLY A 114 10.48 59.78 -8.68
C GLY A 114 11.34 58.59 -8.24
N PHE A 115 12.53 58.83 -7.70
CA PHE A 115 13.40 57.76 -7.19
C PHE A 115 12.77 56.99 -6.02
N LEU A 116 12.04 57.67 -5.13
CA LEU A 116 11.37 57.03 -4.01
C LEU A 116 10.05 56.32 -4.41
N GLY A 117 9.39 56.81 -5.46
CA GLY A 117 8.16 56.24 -6.03
C GLY A 117 8.39 55.03 -6.94
N LEU A 118 9.59 54.86 -7.51
CA LEU A 118 9.94 53.69 -8.31
C LEU A 118 9.94 52.43 -7.43
N LYS A 119 9.14 51.42 -7.81
CA LYS A 119 8.91 50.18 -7.03
C LYS A 119 10.22 49.42 -6.68
N ARG A 120 11.24 49.51 -7.53
CA ARG A 120 12.51 48.76 -7.42
C ARG A 120 13.47 49.33 -6.36
N PRO A 121 13.84 50.62 -6.37
CA PRO A 121 14.71 51.21 -5.34
C PRO A 121 14.08 51.23 -3.95
N ARG A 122 12.75 51.43 -3.82
CA ARG A 122 12.05 51.33 -2.53
C ARG A 122 12.21 49.95 -1.88
N LEU A 123 12.08 48.89 -2.69
CA LEU A 123 12.23 47.51 -2.23
C LEU A 123 13.68 47.22 -1.83
N PHE A 124 14.65 47.72 -2.60
CA PHE A 124 16.07 47.58 -2.30
C PHE A 124 16.46 48.25 -0.97
N LEU A 125 16.00 49.50 -0.74
CA LEU A 125 16.25 50.21 0.50
C LEU A 125 15.56 49.55 1.70
N TYR A 126 14.33 49.04 1.51
CA TYR A 126 13.61 48.31 2.54
C TYR A 126 14.34 47.02 2.95
N PHE A 127 14.75 46.18 2.00
CA PHE A 127 15.46 44.94 2.33
C PHE A 127 16.86 45.19 2.90
N LYS A 128 17.58 46.19 2.38
CA LYS A 128 18.91 46.54 2.90
C LYS A 128 18.82 47.17 4.29
N GLY A 129 17.81 48.00 4.55
CA GLY A 129 17.53 48.59 5.85
C GLY A 129 17.11 47.53 6.87
N MET A 130 16.14 46.67 6.52
CA MET A 130 15.72 45.54 7.37
C MET A 130 16.89 44.63 7.73
N ARG A 131 17.81 44.37 6.78
CA ARG A 131 19.01 43.56 7.01
C ARG A 131 20.03 44.22 7.95
N LEU A 132 20.06 45.55 8.03
CA LEU A 132 20.93 46.29 8.96
C LEU A 132 20.33 46.38 10.37
N PHE A 133 18.99 46.37 10.50
CA PHE A 133 18.30 46.39 11.80
C PHE A 133 18.14 45.00 12.44
N MET A 134 18.29 43.91 11.69
CA MET A 134 18.38 42.56 12.25
C MET A 134 19.82 42.32 12.71
N SER A 135 20.09 42.45 14.02
CA SER A 135 21.41 42.12 14.56
C SER A 135 21.75 40.66 14.31
N GLU A 136 22.99 40.40 13.90
CA GLU A 136 23.50 39.03 13.67
C GLU A 136 23.31 38.16 14.92
N GLU A 137 23.47 38.77 16.10
CA GLU A 137 23.25 38.14 17.40
C GLU A 137 21.80 37.68 17.61
N ALA A 138 20.79 38.45 17.19
CA ALA A 138 19.39 38.04 17.31
C ALA A 138 19.06 36.87 16.36
N MET A 139 19.70 36.81 15.19
CA MET A 139 19.55 35.68 14.28
C MET A 139 20.22 34.42 14.82
N LEU A 140 21.42 34.55 15.42
CA LEU A 140 22.12 33.44 16.07
C LEU A 140 21.34 32.93 17.29
N ALA A 141 20.87 33.81 18.18
CA ALA A 141 20.05 33.42 19.33
C ALA A 141 18.76 32.70 18.91
N LYS A 142 18.13 33.14 17.82
CA LYS A 142 16.95 32.46 17.24
C LYS A 142 17.30 31.11 16.64
N ALA A 143 18.47 30.97 16.01
CA ALA A 143 18.95 29.69 15.50
C ALA A 143 19.23 28.71 16.65
N ASP A 144 19.90 29.15 17.70
CA ASP A 144 20.20 28.35 18.90
C ASP A 144 18.92 27.89 19.61
N ALA A 145 17.95 28.79 19.78
CA ALA A 145 16.65 28.44 20.35
C ALA A 145 15.94 27.33 19.55
N ARG A 146 15.97 27.41 18.21
CA ARG A 146 15.42 26.38 17.32
C ARG A 146 16.17 25.06 17.42
N VAL A 147 17.50 25.09 17.54
CA VAL A 147 18.30 23.87 17.72
C VAL A 147 17.97 23.20 19.04
N MET A 148 17.79 23.98 20.12
CA MET A 148 17.41 23.44 21.43
C MET A 148 15.99 22.85 21.43
N GLU A 149 15.04 23.52 20.77
CA GLU A 149 13.70 22.98 20.56
C GLU A 149 13.74 21.66 19.78
N LEU A 150 14.51 21.63 18.68
CA LEU A 150 14.65 20.43 17.86
C LEU A 150 15.29 19.28 18.65
N ARG A 151 16.33 19.57 19.43
CA ARG A 151 16.98 18.57 20.30
C ARG A 151 15.99 17.97 21.29
N LYS A 152 15.15 18.80 21.91
CA LYS A 152 14.08 18.34 22.81
C LYS A 152 13.07 17.43 22.09
N THR A 153 12.69 17.77 20.86
CA THR A 153 11.78 16.91 20.06
C THR A 153 12.43 15.58 19.69
N ILE A 154 13.73 15.58 19.37
CA ILE A 154 14.50 14.36 19.08
C ILE A 154 14.58 13.46 20.32
N ASP A 155 14.87 14.03 21.49
CA ASP A 155 14.95 13.27 22.73
C ASP A 155 13.59 12.65 23.09
N HIS A 156 12.50 13.40 22.89
CA HIS A 156 11.14 12.89 23.06
C HIS A 156 10.81 11.76 22.08
N LEU A 157 11.08 11.95 20.78
CA LEU A 157 10.90 10.94 19.75
C LEU A 157 11.73 9.69 20.03
N LYS A 158 12.95 9.85 20.55
CA LYS A 158 13.80 8.72 20.91
C LYS A 158 13.18 7.91 22.04
N ALA A 159 12.69 8.54 23.10
CA ALA A 159 12.02 7.86 24.21
C ALA A 159 10.74 7.14 23.75
N GLU A 160 9.94 7.76 22.89
CA GLU A 160 8.75 7.13 22.30
C GLU A 160 9.12 5.94 21.40
N SER A 161 10.17 6.08 20.58
CA SER A 161 10.64 5.02 19.70
C SER A 161 11.14 3.80 20.48
N GLU A 162 11.88 4.01 21.58
CA GLU A 162 12.35 2.91 22.44
C GLU A 162 11.20 2.17 23.09
N LYS A 163 10.15 2.89 23.54
CA LYS A 163 8.94 2.29 24.07
C LYS A 163 8.21 1.47 23.00
N LEU A 164 8.05 2.03 21.80
CA LEU A 164 7.39 1.35 20.70
C LEU A 164 8.14 0.07 20.32
N VAL A 165 9.46 0.14 20.16
CA VAL A 165 10.32 -1.00 19.84
C VAL A 165 10.18 -2.12 20.88
N LYS A 166 10.17 -1.78 22.17
CA LYS A 166 9.96 -2.76 23.25
C LYS A 166 8.59 -3.44 23.13
N THR A 167 7.52 -2.66 22.98
CA THR A 167 6.16 -3.20 22.85
C THR A 167 5.99 -4.06 21.59
N THR A 168 6.61 -3.68 20.47
CA THR A 168 6.57 -4.48 19.23
C THR A 168 7.35 -5.78 19.37
N SER A 169 8.48 -5.76 20.08
CA SER A 169 9.29 -6.96 20.33
C SER A 169 8.55 -7.96 21.23
N GLU A 170 7.90 -7.47 22.28
CA GLU A 170 7.04 -8.28 23.16
C GLU A 170 5.88 -8.89 22.38
N ALA A 171 5.14 -8.08 21.62
CA ALA A 171 4.04 -8.53 20.77
C ALA A 171 4.50 -9.57 19.72
N GLU A 172 5.66 -9.37 19.09
CA GLU A 172 6.23 -10.33 18.14
C GLU A 172 6.56 -11.66 18.83
N GLN A 173 7.11 -11.62 20.05
CA GLN A 173 7.41 -12.83 20.80
C GLN A 173 6.14 -13.60 21.17
N GLU A 174 5.09 -12.91 21.59
CA GLU A 174 3.79 -13.52 21.86
C GLU A 174 3.16 -14.13 20.60
N LEU A 175 3.21 -13.44 19.47
CA LEU A 175 2.73 -13.96 18.18
C LEU A 175 3.51 -15.21 17.75
N LYS A 176 4.84 -15.21 17.90
CA LYS A 176 5.68 -16.38 17.61
C LYS A 176 5.29 -17.57 18.50
N ARG A 177 5.10 -17.35 19.81
CA ARG A 177 4.63 -18.38 20.76
C ARG A 177 3.23 -18.87 20.42
N GLY A 178 2.31 -17.97 20.03
CA GLY A 178 0.97 -18.33 19.58
C GLY A 178 0.99 -19.20 18.32
N ARG A 179 1.82 -18.83 17.34
CA ARG A 179 2.00 -19.58 16.09
C ARG A 179 2.55 -20.98 16.33
N THR A 180 3.53 -21.15 17.21
CA THR A 180 4.08 -22.48 17.52
C THR A 180 3.05 -23.37 18.24
N LYS A 181 2.28 -22.80 19.18
CA LYS A 181 1.17 -23.51 19.84
C LYS A 181 0.11 -23.95 18.81
N LEU A 182 -0.34 -23.04 17.94
CA LEU A 182 -1.31 -23.37 16.88
C LEU A 182 -0.78 -24.47 15.94
N LYS A 183 0.49 -24.42 15.57
CA LYS A 183 1.13 -25.47 14.76
C LYS A 183 1.12 -26.82 15.48
N GLN A 184 1.49 -26.86 16.76
CA GLN A 184 1.50 -28.09 17.55
C GLN A 184 0.09 -28.67 17.73
N THR A 185 -0.88 -27.83 18.09
CA THR A 185 -2.29 -28.22 18.20
C THR A 185 -2.83 -28.70 16.86
N GLY A 186 -2.50 -28.03 15.76
CA GLY A 186 -2.84 -28.49 14.41
C GLY A 186 -2.35 -29.91 14.16
N LYS A 187 -1.09 -30.22 14.49
CA LYS A 187 -0.51 -31.56 14.30
C LYS A 187 -1.22 -32.62 15.14
N GLN A 188 -1.57 -32.27 16.38
CA GLN A 188 -2.36 -33.15 17.24
C GLN A 188 -3.73 -33.44 16.63
N ILE A 189 -4.44 -32.42 16.14
CA ILE A 189 -5.74 -32.59 15.49
C ILE A 189 -5.59 -33.42 14.20
N GLN A 190 -4.54 -33.20 13.41
CA GLN A 190 -4.28 -34.00 12.20
C GLN A 190 -4.04 -35.48 12.52
N SER A 191 -3.31 -35.77 13.60
CA SER A 191 -3.15 -37.14 14.10
C SER A 191 -4.49 -37.76 14.48
N VAL A 192 -5.34 -37.02 15.21
CA VAL A 192 -6.70 -37.46 15.59
C VAL A 192 -7.60 -37.66 14.36
N ILE A 193 -7.50 -36.81 13.34
CA ILE A 193 -8.20 -37.01 12.06
C ILE A 193 -7.77 -38.32 11.40
N GLY A 194 -6.46 -38.62 11.43
CA GLY A 194 -5.91 -39.86 10.90
C GLY A 194 -6.41 -41.10 11.64
N SER A 195 -6.46 -41.06 12.97
CA SER A 195 -7.03 -42.16 13.77
C SER A 195 -8.54 -42.29 13.58
N ALA A 196 -9.29 -41.20 13.59
CA ALA A 196 -10.73 -41.18 13.31
C ALA A 196 -11.04 -41.72 11.90
N TYR A 197 -10.19 -41.44 10.90
CA TYR A 197 -10.33 -42.01 9.56
C TYR A 197 -10.15 -43.53 9.54
N LYS A 198 -9.19 -44.08 10.30
CA LYS A 198 -9.01 -45.53 10.45
C LYS A 198 -10.23 -46.16 11.12
N ILE A 199 -10.76 -45.54 12.18
CA ILE A 199 -11.97 -45.99 12.87
C ILE A 199 -13.19 -45.93 11.92
N GLU A 200 -13.35 -44.86 11.14
CA GLU A 200 -14.41 -44.74 10.13
C GLU A 200 -14.34 -45.90 9.12
N ARG A 201 -13.13 -46.26 8.65
CA ARG A 201 -12.92 -47.37 7.73
C ARG A 201 -13.25 -48.73 8.34
N GLN A 202 -12.78 -49.00 9.56
CA GLN A 202 -13.07 -50.25 10.26
C GLN A 202 -14.57 -50.38 10.56
N THR A 203 -15.21 -49.28 10.98
CA THR A 203 -16.65 -49.24 11.26
C THR A 203 -17.47 -49.42 9.98
N GLY A 204 -17.03 -48.83 8.86
CA GLY A 204 -17.63 -49.06 7.54
C GLY A 204 -17.57 -50.53 7.13
N GLY A 205 -16.41 -51.17 7.26
CA GLY A 205 -16.27 -52.61 6.99
C GLY A 205 -17.14 -53.47 7.91
N LEU A 206 -17.20 -53.14 9.21
CA LEU A 206 -18.08 -53.84 10.16
C LEU A 206 -19.55 -53.66 9.83
N LYS A 207 -19.96 -52.47 9.39
CA LYS A 207 -21.32 -52.19 8.92
C LYS A 207 -21.68 -53.06 7.72
N ASP A 208 -20.75 -53.24 6.80
CA ASP A 208 -20.95 -54.07 5.61
C ASP A 208 -21.07 -55.56 5.98
N ILE A 209 -20.21 -56.07 6.87
CA ILE A 209 -20.32 -57.44 7.40
C ILE A 209 -21.66 -57.64 8.13
N LEU A 210 -22.05 -56.71 9.00
CA LEU A 210 -23.32 -56.79 9.73
C LEU A 210 -24.52 -56.79 8.79
N LYS A 211 -24.42 -56.19 7.60
CA LYS A 211 -25.48 -56.20 6.57
C LYS A 211 -25.73 -57.60 6.01
N GLU A 212 -24.74 -58.48 6.04
CA GLU A 212 -24.83 -59.86 5.55
C GLU A 212 -25.40 -60.83 6.60
N LEU A 213 -25.32 -60.51 7.89
CA LEU A 213 -25.83 -61.37 8.97
C LEU A 213 -27.39 -61.43 9.05
N PRO A 214 -27.96 -62.54 9.57
CA PRO A 214 -29.41 -62.68 9.80
C PRO A 214 -29.99 -61.58 10.71
N ARG A 215 -31.21 -61.12 10.37
CA ARG A 215 -31.84 -59.92 10.98
C ARG A 215 -32.02 -59.96 12.50
N ARG A 216 -32.23 -61.13 13.10
CA ARG A 216 -32.73 -61.24 14.49
C ARG A 216 -31.67 -60.84 15.54
N GLU A 217 -30.42 -61.20 15.32
CA GLU A 217 -29.31 -60.91 16.25
C GLU A 217 -28.51 -59.67 15.85
N ALA A 218 -28.38 -59.38 14.55
CA ALA A 218 -27.57 -58.28 14.04
C ALA A 218 -28.25 -56.91 14.07
N SER A 219 -29.57 -56.83 14.25
CA SER A 219 -30.33 -55.56 14.16
C SER A 219 -29.86 -54.50 15.17
N ARG A 220 -29.64 -54.88 16.42
CA ARG A 220 -29.14 -53.98 17.47
C ARG A 220 -27.75 -53.45 17.13
N PHE A 221 -26.85 -54.32 16.68
CA PHE A 221 -25.49 -53.93 16.29
C PHE A 221 -25.47 -53.06 15.03
N ARG A 222 -26.35 -53.32 14.05
CA ARG A 222 -26.49 -52.47 12.85
C ARG A 222 -26.81 -51.03 13.22
N THR A 223 -27.74 -50.81 14.15
CA THR A 223 -28.10 -49.46 14.59
C THR A 223 -26.93 -48.79 15.31
N GLN A 224 -26.27 -49.49 16.24
CA GLN A 224 -25.12 -48.97 16.97
C GLN A 224 -23.95 -48.60 16.03
N VAL A 225 -23.57 -49.51 15.13
CA VAL A 225 -22.47 -49.29 14.17
C VAL A 225 -22.82 -48.21 13.15
N THR A 226 -24.08 -48.10 12.72
CA THR A 226 -24.52 -47.04 11.80
C THR A 226 -24.47 -45.67 12.47
N ASN A 227 -24.96 -45.55 13.71
CA ASN A 227 -24.89 -44.31 14.47
C ASN A 227 -23.43 -43.92 14.72
N PHE A 228 -22.61 -44.86 15.21
CA PHE A 228 -21.19 -44.64 15.47
C PHE A 228 -20.41 -44.22 14.21
N ALA A 229 -20.68 -44.84 13.06
CA ALA A 229 -20.09 -44.45 11.78
C ALA A 229 -20.47 -43.01 11.38
N SER A 230 -21.74 -42.65 11.57
CA SER A 230 -22.23 -41.32 11.22
C SER A 230 -21.66 -40.23 12.14
N GLU A 231 -21.54 -40.51 13.43
CA GLU A 231 -20.95 -39.62 14.44
C GLU A 231 -19.46 -39.42 14.17
N THR A 232 -18.69 -40.50 14.02
CA THR A 232 -17.25 -40.45 13.73
C THR A 232 -16.96 -39.66 12.44
N LYS A 233 -17.77 -39.87 11.39
CA LYS A 233 -17.65 -39.13 10.13
C LYS A 233 -17.94 -37.63 10.31
N ARG A 234 -18.95 -37.28 11.11
CA ARG A 234 -19.31 -35.89 11.41
C ARG A 234 -18.20 -35.20 12.20
N GLU A 235 -17.68 -35.84 13.24
CA GLU A 235 -16.58 -35.33 14.06
C GLU A 235 -15.30 -35.14 13.24
N ARG A 236 -14.91 -36.14 12.43
CA ARG A 236 -13.76 -36.03 11.54
C ARG A 236 -13.89 -34.84 10.60
N LYS A 237 -15.07 -34.64 10.00
CA LYS A 237 -15.34 -33.50 9.11
C LYS A 237 -15.25 -32.16 9.87
N ALA A 238 -15.69 -32.10 11.13
CA ALA A 238 -15.56 -30.92 11.97
C ALA A 238 -14.09 -30.61 12.27
N LEU A 239 -13.32 -31.59 12.73
CA LEU A 239 -11.88 -31.45 13.00
C LEU A 239 -11.10 -31.03 11.75
N SER A 240 -11.43 -31.61 10.59
CA SER A 240 -10.81 -31.25 9.31
C SER A 240 -11.07 -29.81 8.90
N LYS A 241 -12.25 -29.26 9.23
CA LYS A 241 -12.54 -27.83 9.01
C LYS A 241 -11.70 -26.94 9.92
N GLU A 242 -11.54 -27.30 11.18
CA GLU A 242 -10.70 -26.53 12.11
C GLU A 242 -9.23 -26.53 11.69
N VAL A 243 -8.68 -27.66 11.24
CA VAL A 243 -7.31 -27.72 10.70
C VAL A 243 -7.18 -26.88 9.43
N SER A 244 -8.19 -26.90 8.55
CA SER A 244 -8.21 -26.05 7.36
C SER A 244 -8.20 -24.56 7.72
N LYS A 245 -8.92 -24.13 8.77
CA LYS A 245 -8.83 -22.76 9.26
C LYS A 245 -7.41 -22.40 9.69
N ILE A 246 -6.73 -23.26 10.45
CA ILE A 246 -5.33 -23.05 10.87
C ILE A 246 -4.41 -22.90 9.64
N SER A 247 -4.59 -23.77 8.64
CA SER A 247 -3.81 -23.72 7.40
C SER A 247 -4.06 -22.46 6.58
N ASN A 248 -5.31 -21.98 6.52
CA ASN A 248 -5.69 -20.74 5.82
C ASN A 248 -5.03 -19.49 6.41
N TYR A 249 -4.66 -19.51 7.70
CA TYR A 249 -3.86 -18.45 8.34
C TYR A 249 -2.35 -18.54 8.01
N GLY A 250 -1.94 -19.36 7.04
CA GLY A 250 -0.54 -19.51 6.64
C GLY A 250 0.32 -20.28 7.66
N ILE A 251 -0.31 -21.07 8.53
CA ILE A 251 0.37 -21.97 9.47
C ILE A 251 0.37 -23.36 8.85
N SER A 252 1.53 -23.83 8.39
CA SER A 252 1.70 -25.21 7.93
C SER A 252 1.61 -26.14 9.13
N VAL A 253 0.56 -26.96 9.13
CA VAL A 253 0.28 -28.01 10.10
C VAL A 253 0.96 -29.30 9.64
#